data_AF-A0A9P6WU64-F1
#
_entry.id   AF-A0A9P6WU64-F1
#
_cell.length_a   1.000
_cell.length_b   1.000
_cell.length_c   1.000
_cell.angle_alpha   90.00
_cell.angle_beta   90.00
_cell.angle_gamma   90.00
#
_symmetry.space_group_name_H-M   'P 1'
#
loop_
_entity.id
_entity.type
_entity.pdbx_description
1 polymer ?
#
loop_
_entity_poly.entity_id
_entity_poly.type
_entity_poly.pdbx_seq_one_letter_code
_entity_poly.pdbx_strand_id
1 'polypeptide(L)'
;MTEPAPGAGSAPSLLRARAERRGQRWVLNGHKQFISGGVGADFALVLAQTDAGATLFVVPANTPGYRVVRDIGMVTGYQIGGHAELDLDGCEVGDDAVLGEPGRGLEYAQLRLEPARLVNPSARAWPTCSRSRPWWRIRTSTCTPAGCWKRRGSTPS
;
A
#
# COMPACT_ATOMS: atom_id res chain seq x y z
N MET A 1 7.59 -0.41 -5.89
CA MET A 1 8.52 0.61 -5.35
C MET A 1 9.03 0.18 -3.97
N THR A 2 8.12 -0.10 -3.03
CA THR A 2 8.39 -0.47 -1.64
C THR A 2 9.24 -1.75 -1.49
N GLU A 3 10.17 -1.75 -0.54
CA GLU A 3 11.12 -2.83 -0.24
C GLU A 3 11.10 -3.18 1.27
N PRO A 4 11.33 -4.44 1.66
CA PRO A 4 11.41 -4.84 3.07
C PRO A 4 12.53 -4.09 3.79
N ALA A 5 12.35 -3.83 5.08
CA ALA A 5 13.36 -3.13 5.89
C ALA A 5 14.69 -3.88 5.82
N PRO A 6 15.83 -3.20 5.62
CA PRO A 6 16.06 -1.73 5.70
C PRO A 6 15.96 -0.98 4.34
N GLY A 7 15.18 -1.49 3.38
CA GLY A 7 15.00 -0.88 2.06
C GLY A 7 14.03 0.32 2.01
N ALA A 8 13.74 0.78 0.80
CA ALA A 8 12.93 1.97 0.58
C ALA A 8 11.42 1.75 0.80
N GLY A 9 10.82 2.60 1.64
CA GLY A 9 9.36 2.77 1.73
C GLY A 9 8.92 4.11 1.14
N SER A 10 8.90 5.14 1.98
CA SER A 10 8.53 6.51 1.60
C SER A 10 9.70 7.32 1.01
N ALA A 11 10.93 6.81 1.11
CA ALA A 11 12.16 7.46 0.64
C ALA A 11 12.75 6.67 -0.54
N PRO A 12 12.46 7.06 -1.79
CA PRO A 12 12.94 6.37 -2.98
C PRO A 12 14.46 6.46 -3.17
N SER A 13 15.14 7.37 -2.47
CA SER A 13 16.60 7.49 -2.46
C SER A 13 17.31 6.37 -1.70
N LEU A 14 16.59 5.60 -0.87
CA LEU A 14 17.12 4.45 -0.12
C LEU A 14 16.90 3.12 -0.84
N LEU A 15 16.63 3.17 -2.14
CA LEU A 15 16.24 2.02 -2.92
C LEU A 15 17.42 1.07 -3.08
N ARG A 16 17.22 -0.18 -2.64
CA ARG A 16 18.26 -1.22 -2.63
C ARG A 16 18.23 -2.11 -3.85
N ALA A 17 17.08 -2.23 -4.53
CA ALA A 17 17.03 -2.98 -5.77
C ALA A 17 17.93 -2.31 -6.82
N ARG A 18 18.82 -3.07 -7.42
CA ARG A 18 19.78 -2.58 -8.41
C ARG A 18 19.51 -3.21 -9.75
N ALA A 19 19.75 -2.44 -10.80
CA ALA A 19 19.74 -2.89 -12.17
C ALA A 19 21.09 -2.55 -12.80
N GLU A 20 21.82 -3.58 -13.22
CA GLU A 20 23.13 -3.45 -13.84
C GLU A 20 22.99 -3.72 -15.34
N ARG A 21 23.64 -2.88 -16.17
CA ARG A 21 23.65 -3.10 -17.61
C ARG A 21 24.68 -4.15 -17.97
N ARG A 22 24.26 -5.21 -18.68
CA ARG A 22 25.12 -6.27 -19.23
C ARG A 22 24.91 -6.37 -20.74
N GLY A 23 25.72 -5.63 -21.48
CA GLY A 23 25.58 -5.53 -22.94
C GLY A 23 24.27 -4.85 -23.33
N GLN A 24 23.38 -5.59 -23.98
CA GLN A 24 22.05 -5.13 -24.43
C GLN A 24 20.91 -5.56 -23.48
N ARG A 25 21.25 -5.97 -22.26
CA ARG A 25 20.31 -6.43 -21.24
C ARG A 25 20.56 -5.74 -19.91
N TRP A 26 19.56 -5.79 -19.04
CA TRP A 26 19.62 -5.36 -17.66
C TRP A 26 19.46 -6.58 -16.76
N VAL A 27 20.29 -6.66 -15.73
CA VAL A 27 20.19 -7.67 -14.67
C VAL A 27 19.68 -7.00 -13.42
N LEU A 28 18.49 -7.39 -12.98
CA LEU A 28 17.80 -6.82 -11.84
C LEU A 28 17.95 -7.72 -10.61
N ASN A 29 18.34 -7.11 -9.50
CA ASN A 29 18.45 -7.77 -8.20
C ASN A 29 17.74 -6.94 -7.14
N GLY A 30 16.87 -7.55 -6.36
CA GLY A 30 16.29 -6.91 -5.19
C GLY A 30 14.95 -7.47 -4.73
N HIS A 31 14.58 -7.10 -3.51
CA HIS A 31 13.32 -7.50 -2.90
C HIS A 31 12.31 -6.35 -2.93
N LYS A 32 11.09 -6.62 -3.39
CA LYS A 32 9.95 -5.71 -3.35
C LYS A 32 8.84 -6.28 -2.48
N GLN A 33 8.14 -5.42 -1.73
CA GLN A 33 7.03 -5.83 -0.88
C GLN A 33 5.77 -5.00 -1.18
N PHE A 34 4.62 -5.53 -0.76
CA PHE A 34 3.30 -4.91 -0.94
C PHE A 34 2.95 -4.61 -2.39
N ILE A 35 3.28 -5.54 -3.30
CA ILE A 35 2.92 -5.42 -4.71
C ILE A 35 1.46 -5.84 -4.88
N SER A 36 0.57 -4.84 -4.84
CA SER A 36 -0.87 -5.02 -5.04
C SER A 36 -1.16 -5.66 -6.39
N GLY A 37 -1.95 -6.72 -6.40
CA GLY A 37 -2.25 -7.46 -7.63
C GLY A 37 -1.11 -8.35 -8.13
N GLY A 38 -0.01 -8.46 -7.38
CA GLY A 38 1.17 -9.22 -7.81
C GLY A 38 1.00 -10.74 -7.76
N VAL A 39 -0.03 -11.25 -7.06
CA VAL A 39 -0.33 -12.69 -7.04
C VAL A 39 -1.07 -13.06 -8.31
N GLY A 40 -0.36 -13.70 -9.25
CA GLY A 40 -0.89 -14.09 -10.57
C GLY A 40 -0.81 -12.99 -11.63
N ALA A 41 0.03 -11.97 -11.44
CA ALA A 41 0.28 -10.96 -12.46
C ALA A 41 1.14 -11.52 -13.61
N ASP A 42 0.88 -11.09 -14.85
CA ASP A 42 1.72 -11.43 -16.02
C ASP A 42 3.05 -10.66 -16.03
N PHE A 43 3.09 -9.48 -15.40
CA PHE A 43 4.27 -8.64 -15.28
C PHE A 43 4.19 -7.73 -14.04
N ALA A 44 5.34 -7.23 -13.59
CA ALA A 44 5.43 -6.24 -12.52
C ALA A 44 6.25 -5.02 -12.95
N LEU A 45 5.87 -3.85 -12.44
CA LEU A 45 6.65 -2.63 -12.58
C LEU A 45 7.66 -2.53 -11.43
N VAL A 46 8.94 -2.61 -11.76
CA VAL A 46 10.05 -2.62 -10.80
C VAL A 46 10.85 -1.33 -10.94
N LEU A 47 10.86 -0.53 -9.87
CA LEU A 47 11.78 0.59 -9.76
C LEU A 47 13.11 0.07 -9.20
N ALA A 48 14.20 0.25 -9.93
CA ALA A 48 15.55 -0.18 -9.56
C ALA A 48 16.57 0.95 -9.76
N GLN A 49 17.61 0.99 -8.93
CA GLN A 49 18.70 1.94 -9.04
C GLN A 49 19.66 1.47 -10.14
N THR A 50 19.96 2.39 -11.07
CA THR A 50 20.95 2.25 -12.14
C THR A 50 22.01 3.34 -12.01
N ASP A 51 23.05 3.28 -12.84
CA ASP A 51 24.08 4.34 -12.92
C ASP A 51 23.51 5.70 -13.32
N ALA A 52 22.43 5.72 -14.10
CA ALA A 52 21.74 6.94 -14.52
C ALA A 52 20.74 7.47 -13.46
N GLY A 53 20.50 6.72 -12.38
CA GLY A 53 19.47 7.04 -11.38
C GLY A 53 18.42 5.95 -11.20
N ALA A 54 17.31 6.28 -10.54
CA ALA A 54 16.20 5.36 -10.37
C ALA A 54 15.45 5.17 -11.70
N THR A 55 15.41 3.94 -12.20
CA THR A 55 14.81 3.57 -13.49
C THR A 55 13.66 2.61 -13.28
N LEU A 56 12.60 2.76 -14.07
CA LEU A 56 11.41 1.91 -14.02
C LEU A 56 11.48 0.84 -15.11
N PHE A 57 11.30 -0.42 -14.71
CA PHE A 57 11.37 -1.58 -15.58
C PHE A 57 10.04 -2.33 -15.59
N VAL A 58 9.68 -2.88 -16.74
CA VAL A 58 8.60 -3.86 -16.89
C VAL A 58 9.23 -5.24 -16.85
N VAL A 59 8.97 -6.01 -15.79
CA VAL A 59 9.53 -7.35 -15.62
C VAL A 59 8.41 -8.37 -15.79
N PRO A 60 8.45 -9.20 -16.85
CA PRO A 60 7.53 -10.33 -17.00
C PRO A 60 7.64 -11.30 -15.81
N ALA A 61 6.51 -11.87 -15.39
CA ALA A 61 6.49 -12.81 -14.25
C ALA A 61 7.11 -14.17 -14.60
N ASN A 62 7.26 -14.48 -15.89
CA ASN A 62 7.96 -15.68 -16.39
C ASN A 62 9.48 -15.48 -16.54
N THR A 63 10.02 -14.31 -16.19
CA THR A 63 11.46 -14.05 -16.25
C THR A 63 12.20 -14.94 -15.24
N PRO A 64 13.27 -15.65 -15.65
CA PRO A 64 14.10 -16.41 -14.72
C PRO A 64 14.61 -15.53 -13.58
N GLY A 65 14.49 -16.01 -12.33
CA GLY A 65 14.83 -15.24 -11.13
C GLY A 65 13.69 -14.42 -10.53
N TYR A 66 12.55 -14.31 -11.22
CA TYR A 66 11.35 -13.66 -10.69
C TYR A 66 10.61 -14.64 -9.76
N ARG A 67 10.46 -14.28 -8.48
CA ARG A 67 9.80 -15.13 -7.49
C ARG A 67 8.81 -14.35 -6.64
N VAL A 68 7.57 -14.84 -6.59
CA VAL A 68 6.61 -14.44 -5.56
C VAL A 68 6.93 -15.24 -4.30
N VAL A 69 7.43 -14.56 -3.27
CA VAL A 69 7.84 -15.17 -1.99
C VAL A 69 6.61 -15.57 -1.17
N ARG A 70 5.63 -14.66 -1.06
CA ARG A 70 4.37 -14.89 -0.33
C ARG A 70 3.30 -13.89 -0.73
N ASP A 71 2.06 -14.25 -0.47
CA ASP A 71 0.94 -13.32 -0.41
C ASP A 71 0.83 -12.72 1.00
N ILE A 72 0.84 -11.39 1.10
CA ILE A 72 0.75 -10.65 2.34
C ILE A 72 -0.74 -10.39 2.62
N GLY A 73 -1.25 -11.01 3.68
CA GLY A 73 -2.62 -10.82 4.13
C GLY A 73 -2.88 -9.38 4.61
N MET A 74 -3.90 -8.74 4.05
CA MET A 74 -4.34 -7.41 4.44
C MET A 74 -5.40 -7.48 5.55
N VAL A 75 -5.33 -6.56 6.52
CA VAL A 75 -6.26 -6.47 7.66
C VAL A 75 -7.72 -6.31 7.21
N THR A 76 -7.95 -5.68 6.05
CA THR A 76 -9.29 -5.45 5.49
C THR A 76 -9.89 -6.65 4.75
N GLY A 77 -9.18 -7.78 4.67
CA GLY A 77 -9.59 -8.94 3.89
C GLY A 77 -9.26 -8.87 2.39
N TYR A 78 -9.59 -9.96 1.69
CA TYR A 78 -9.14 -10.34 0.33
C TYR A 78 -9.19 -9.20 -0.69
N GLN A 79 -8.03 -8.89 -1.27
CA GLN A 79 -7.93 -8.04 -2.47
C GLN A 79 -7.71 -8.96 -3.67
N ILE A 80 -8.46 -8.76 -4.76
CA ILE A 80 -8.29 -9.52 -6.00
C ILE A 80 -6.84 -9.37 -6.48
N GLY A 81 -6.11 -10.48 -6.56
CA GLY A 81 -4.68 -10.51 -6.91
C GLY A 81 -3.69 -10.28 -5.76
N GLY A 82 -4.15 -10.23 -4.51
CA GLY A 82 -3.31 -10.25 -3.31
C GLY A 82 -2.30 -9.10 -3.18
N HIS A 83 -1.39 -9.21 -2.20
CA HIS A 83 -0.23 -8.33 -2.07
C HIS A 83 1.02 -9.19 -2.07
N ALA A 84 1.69 -9.28 -3.21
CA ALA A 84 2.87 -10.11 -3.32
C ALA A 84 4.08 -9.46 -2.63
N GLU A 85 4.85 -10.26 -1.92
CA GLU A 85 6.27 -10.04 -1.73
C GLU A 85 7.01 -10.67 -2.92
N LEU A 86 7.79 -9.86 -3.63
CA LEU A 86 8.57 -10.27 -4.79
C LEU A 86 10.06 -10.27 -4.46
N ASP A 87 10.73 -11.30 -4.93
CA ASP A 87 12.17 -11.40 -4.94
C ASP A 87 12.65 -11.50 -6.40
N LEU A 88 13.67 -10.71 -6.71
CA LEU A 88 14.30 -10.65 -8.02
C LEU A 88 15.76 -11.05 -7.81
N ASP A 89 16.12 -12.24 -8.27
CA ASP A 89 17.48 -12.77 -8.17
C ASP A 89 18.04 -12.99 -9.57
N GLY A 90 18.82 -12.03 -10.06
CA GLY A 90 19.45 -12.09 -11.37
C GLY A 90 18.47 -12.02 -12.55
N CYS A 91 17.33 -11.32 -12.41
CA CYS A 91 16.33 -11.22 -13.48
C CYS A 91 16.88 -10.46 -14.69
N GLU A 92 16.99 -11.13 -15.84
CA GLU A 92 17.42 -10.50 -17.08
C GLU A 92 16.24 -9.94 -17.89
N VAL A 93 16.33 -8.67 -18.27
CA VAL A 93 15.35 -8.03 -19.17
C VAL A 93 16.08 -7.27 -20.29
N GLY A 94 15.43 -7.10 -21.43
CA GLY A 94 15.99 -6.33 -22.55
C GLY A 94 15.99 -4.82 -22.31
N ASP A 95 16.66 -4.07 -23.18
CA ASP A 95 16.62 -2.60 -23.18
C ASP A 95 15.19 -2.06 -23.46
N ASP A 96 14.33 -2.85 -24.10
CA ASP A 96 12.92 -2.55 -24.37
C ASP A 96 12.02 -2.62 -23.12
N ALA A 97 12.51 -3.24 -22.04
CA ALA A 97 11.79 -3.31 -20.78
C ALA A 97 11.86 -2.00 -19.96
N VAL A 98 12.69 -1.03 -20.37
CA VAL A 98 12.80 0.26 -19.70
C VAL A 98 11.59 1.11 -20.06
N LEU A 99 10.83 1.53 -19.04
CA LEU A 99 9.67 2.38 -19.22
C LEU A 99 10.10 3.86 -19.24
N GLY A 100 10.09 4.44 -20.44
CA GLY A 100 10.54 5.80 -20.68
C GLY A 100 12.06 5.89 -20.75
N GLU A 101 12.66 6.79 -19.98
CA GLU A 101 14.10 6.99 -19.99
C GLU A 101 14.81 6.50 -18.71
N PRO A 102 16.01 5.91 -18.82
CA PRO A 102 16.86 5.61 -17.67
C PRO A 102 17.07 6.85 -16.78
N GLY A 103 16.95 6.68 -15.47
CA GLY A 103 17.13 7.75 -14.48
C GLY A 103 15.87 8.56 -14.16
N ARG A 104 14.81 8.48 -14.99
CA ARG A 104 13.54 9.20 -14.76
C ARG A 104 12.42 8.34 -14.16
N GLY A 105 12.73 7.12 -13.73
CA GLY A 105 11.74 6.16 -13.20
C GLY A 105 10.95 6.70 -12.00
N LEU A 106 11.58 7.53 -11.17
CA LEU A 106 10.90 8.14 -10.02
C LEU A 106 9.88 9.21 -10.44
N GLU A 107 10.18 10.01 -11.46
CA GLU A 107 9.27 11.01 -12.01
C GLU A 107 8.00 10.33 -12.56
N TYR A 108 8.17 9.26 -13.35
CA TYR A 108 7.04 8.48 -13.86
C TYR A 108 6.21 7.83 -12.74
N ALA A 109 6.88 7.33 -11.69
CA ALA A 109 6.18 6.79 -10.53
C ALA A 109 5.37 7.88 -9.80
N GLN A 110 5.89 9.11 -9.71
CA GLN A 110 5.20 10.24 -9.10
C GLN A 110 4.00 10.70 -9.93
N LEU A 111 4.13 10.80 -11.26
CA LEU A 111 3.03 11.10 -12.16
C LEU A 111 1.88 10.09 -12.02
N ARG A 112 2.19 8.81 -11.75
CA ARG A 112 1.16 7.80 -11.46
C ARG A 112 0.50 7.98 -10.09
N LEU A 113 1.28 8.43 -9.10
CA LEU A 113 0.84 8.63 -7.72
C LEU A 113 -0.01 9.89 -7.54
N GLU A 114 0.24 10.95 -8.30
CA GLU A 114 -0.50 12.21 -8.18
C GLU A 114 -2.02 12.04 -8.38
N PRO A 115 -2.51 11.40 -9.46
CA PRO A 115 -3.93 11.08 -9.59
C PRO A 115 -4.40 10.11 -8.51
N ALA A 116 -3.58 9.10 -8.16
CA ALA A 116 -3.93 8.11 -7.15
C ALA A 116 -4.23 8.78 -5.78
N ARG A 117 -3.48 9.83 -5.42
CA ARG A 117 -3.73 10.60 -4.20
C ARG A 117 -5.06 11.38 -4.23
N LEU A 118 -5.51 11.79 -5.42
CA LEU A 118 -6.78 12.50 -5.61
C LEU A 118 -7.98 11.53 -5.68
N VAL A 119 -7.79 10.34 -6.24
CA VAL A 119 -8.89 9.36 -6.47
C VAL A 119 -9.00 8.29 -5.39
N ASN A 120 -8.01 8.12 -4.52
CA ASN A 120 -8.10 7.16 -3.41
C ASN A 120 -9.29 7.55 -2.48
N PRO A 121 -10.10 6.60 -2.01
CA PRO A 121 -11.44 6.85 -1.44
C PRO A 121 -11.48 7.61 -0.11
N SER A 122 -10.43 8.32 0.33
CA SER A 122 -10.57 9.35 1.36
C SER A 122 -11.48 10.50 0.88
N ALA A 123 -11.59 10.73 -0.44
CA ALA A 123 -12.65 11.59 -1.00
C ALA A 123 -14.07 10.98 -0.85
N ARG A 124 -14.17 9.68 -0.56
CA ARG A 124 -15.40 8.94 -0.22
C ARG A 124 -15.60 8.80 1.30
N ALA A 125 -14.76 9.43 2.12
CA ALA A 125 -14.95 9.51 3.58
C ALA A 125 -15.94 10.61 4.00
N TRP A 126 -16.22 11.58 3.11
CA TRP A 126 -17.13 12.69 3.40
C TRP A 126 -18.60 12.27 3.66
N PRO A 127 -19.16 11.24 2.98
CA PRO A 127 -20.46 10.70 3.35
C PRO A 127 -20.46 9.97 4.71
N THR A 128 -19.32 9.42 5.15
CA THR A 128 -19.22 8.68 6.42
C THR A 128 -19.08 9.62 7.61
N CYS A 129 -18.27 10.68 7.48
CA CYS A 129 -18.09 11.67 8.54
C CYS A 129 -19.33 12.57 8.72
N SER A 130 -20.16 12.73 7.69
CA SER A 130 -21.42 13.50 7.78
C SER A 130 -22.61 12.69 8.32
N ARG A 131 -22.46 11.36 8.48
CA ARG A 131 -23.52 10.48 9.02
C ARG A 131 -23.50 10.30 10.53
N SER A 132 -22.57 10.95 11.24
CA SER A 132 -22.65 11.10 12.69
C SER A 132 -23.33 12.42 13.06
N ARG A 133 -24.67 12.40 13.08
CA ARG A 133 -25.49 13.37 13.81
C ARG A 133 -25.98 12.73 15.13
N PRO A 134 -26.23 13.54 16.17
CA PRO A 134 -25.58 13.31 17.46
C PRO A 134 -26.37 12.40 18.40
N TRP A 135 -25.63 11.63 19.21
CA TRP A 135 -26.11 10.88 20.37
C TRP A 135 -26.64 11.75 21.53
N TRP A 136 -26.74 13.08 21.36
CA TRP A 136 -27.41 13.97 22.30
C TRP A 136 -28.87 14.18 21.86
N ARG A 137 -29.75 13.24 22.19
CA ARG A 137 -31.19 13.54 22.30
C ARG A 137 -31.58 13.38 23.76
N ILE A 138 -31.42 14.49 24.48
CA ILE A 138 -32.30 15.00 25.54
C ILE A 138 -33.03 13.90 26.34
N ARG A 139 -32.46 13.51 27.48
CA ARG A 139 -33.23 12.95 28.61
C ARG A 139 -33.59 14.12 29.53
N THR A 140 -34.58 14.92 29.16
CA THR A 140 -35.19 15.86 30.11
C THR A 140 -36.03 15.03 31.07
N SER A 141 -35.46 14.75 32.24
CA SER A 141 -36.26 14.43 33.43
C SER A 141 -37.19 15.61 33.68
N THR A 142 -38.46 15.45 33.36
CA THR A 142 -39.52 16.34 33.82
C THR A 142 -39.59 16.21 35.34
N CYS A 143 -39.01 17.18 36.06
CA CYS A 143 -39.35 17.42 37.46
C CYS A 143 -40.80 17.89 37.50
N THR A 144 -41.69 17.04 38.01
CA THR A 144 -43.02 17.47 38.45
C THR A 144 -42.98 17.67 39.97
N PRO A 145 -43.49 18.80 40.51
CA PRO A 145 -43.50 19.07 41.93
C PRO A 145 -44.77 18.51 42.56
N ALA A 146 -44.67 17.40 43.29
CA ALA A 146 -45.54 17.04 44.43
C ALA A 146 -45.39 15.55 44.78
N GLY A 147 -45.25 15.27 46.08
CA GLY A 147 -45.84 14.06 46.65
C GLY A 147 -44.94 12.82 46.76
N CYS A 148 -44.33 12.66 47.92
CA CYS A 148 -44.45 11.48 48.77
C CYS A 148 -44.32 10.09 48.09
N TRP A 149 -43.24 9.35 48.39
CA TRP A 149 -43.42 8.03 49.01
C TRP A 149 -42.16 7.55 49.73
N LYS A 150 -42.38 7.10 50.97
CA LYS A 150 -41.40 6.66 51.97
C LYS A 150 -40.65 5.41 51.49
N ARG A 151 -39.35 5.33 51.79
CA ARG A 151 -38.71 4.04 52.07
C ARG A 151 -38.30 4.02 53.54
N ARG A 152 -39.16 3.40 54.36
CA ARG A 152 -38.79 2.87 55.68
C ARG A 152 -37.79 1.72 55.47
N GLY A 153 -36.80 1.63 56.34
CA GLY A 153 -35.72 0.65 56.26
C GLY A 153 -36.07 -0.73 56.79
N SER A 154 -35.08 -1.61 56.73
CA SER A 154 -34.76 -2.65 57.73
C SER A 154 -33.45 -3.36 57.33
N THR A 155 -32.46 -3.25 58.21
CA THR A 155 -31.35 -4.19 58.49
C THR A 155 -31.90 -5.55 59.01
N PRO A 156 -31.11 -6.54 59.45
CA PRO A 156 -29.65 -6.81 59.31
C PRO A 156 -29.32 -8.29 58.99
N SER A 157 -28.02 -8.60 58.82
CA SER A 157 -27.33 -9.73 59.46
C SER A 157 -25.84 -9.39 59.58
#